data_AF-A0AAE0JPU4-F1
#
_entry.id   AF-A0AAE0JPU4-F1
#
_cell.length_a   1.000
_cell.length_b   1.000
_cell.length_c   1.000
_cell.angle_alpha   90.00
_cell.angle_beta   90.00
_cell.angle_gamma   90.00
#
_symmetry.space_group_name_H-M   'P 1'
#
loop_
_entity.id
_entity.type
_entity.pdbx_description
1 polymer ?
#
loop_
_entity_poly.entity_id
_entity_poly.type
_entity_poly.pdbx_seq_one_letter_code
_entity_poly.pdbx_strand_id
1 'polypeptide(L)'
;TGASRVFAFDHRVRRGPSDWHEIPVYNVRHRGPLHRAHVDQSYAGAEMVLRKKVPDADQVGGLMQRRWGIVNIWRPIKPVHKDPLALCDARTVSDVDLVPGSIILQSGQRRESWTVKPKPEHRWYFKYQQQPDEVVLIKCFDSDNSPEMARRAPHCAVEDPDAKEGEWRESVEVRCLVFW
;
A
#
# COMPACT_ATOMS: atom_id res chain seq x y z
N THR A 1 4.60 -10.28 -15.29
CA THR A 1 3.61 -9.22 -14.98
C THR A 1 2.88 -8.69 -16.20
N GLY A 2 3.37 -8.85 -17.44
CA GLY A 2 2.57 -8.64 -18.68
C GLY A 2 2.08 -7.21 -18.96
N ALA A 3 2.33 -6.25 -18.06
CA ALA A 3 1.92 -4.86 -18.22
C ALA A 3 2.70 -4.22 -19.37
N SER A 4 1.98 -3.53 -20.25
CA SER A 4 2.52 -2.85 -21.43
C SER A 4 2.99 -1.43 -21.11
N ARG A 5 2.47 -0.83 -20.03
CA ARG A 5 2.79 0.54 -19.62
C ARG A 5 2.77 0.72 -18.10
N VAL A 6 3.72 1.51 -17.59
CA VAL A 6 3.86 1.81 -16.16
C VAL A 6 4.11 3.31 -15.94
N PHE A 7 3.43 3.91 -14.96
CA PHE A 7 3.74 5.25 -14.47
C PHE A 7 4.01 5.22 -12.97
N ALA A 8 5.24 5.51 -12.57
CA ALA A 8 5.55 5.79 -11.16
C ALA A 8 5.10 7.21 -10.82
N PHE A 9 4.28 7.37 -9.77
CA PHE A 9 3.61 8.65 -9.49
C PHE A 9 3.79 9.19 -8.06
N ASP A 10 4.30 8.37 -7.15
CA ASP A 10 4.64 8.75 -5.77
C ASP A 10 5.69 7.76 -5.23
N HIS A 11 6.45 8.20 -4.24
CA HIS A 11 7.29 7.31 -3.45
C HIS A 11 7.27 7.73 -1.98
N ARG A 12 7.46 6.76 -1.09
CA ARG A 12 7.51 6.97 0.36
C ARG A 12 8.73 6.28 0.93
N VAL A 13 9.53 7.03 1.66
CA VAL A 13 10.60 6.47 2.50
C VAL A 13 10.11 6.48 3.94
N ARG A 14 10.22 5.34 4.61
CA ARG A 14 9.92 5.20 6.03
C ARG A 14 11.18 4.84 6.79
N ARG A 15 11.49 5.62 7.82
CA ARG A 15 12.63 5.45 8.73
C ARG A 15 12.18 5.87 10.13
N GLY A 16 12.63 5.20 11.17
CA GLY A 16 12.29 5.56 12.55
C GLY A 16 10.99 4.93 13.07
N PRO A 17 10.51 5.37 14.23
CA PRO A 17 9.49 4.67 15.01
C PRO A 17 8.07 4.84 14.45
N SER A 18 7.20 3.88 14.75
CA SER A 18 5.81 3.79 14.28
C SER A 18 4.88 4.87 14.84
N ASP A 19 5.17 5.39 16.03
CA ASP A 19 4.43 6.42 16.78
C ASP A 19 4.77 7.85 16.34
N TRP A 20 5.27 8.04 15.13
CA TRP A 20 5.74 9.33 14.59
C TRP A 20 4.70 10.49 14.63
N HIS A 21 3.43 10.22 14.91
CA HIS A 21 2.39 11.23 15.12
C HIS A 21 2.44 11.84 16.53
N GLU A 22 3.03 11.15 17.50
CA GLU A 22 3.13 11.54 18.92
C GLU A 22 4.46 12.25 19.24
N ILE A 23 5.38 12.28 18.28
CA ILE A 23 6.70 12.90 18.44
C ILE A 23 6.58 14.44 18.34
N PRO A 24 7.07 15.21 19.35
CA PRO A 24 6.87 16.66 19.47
C PRO A 24 7.38 17.49 18.31
N VAL A 25 8.46 17.03 17.68
CA VAL A 25 8.89 17.51 16.37
C VAL A 25 8.24 16.59 15.37
N TYR A 26 7.24 17.09 14.62
CA TYR A 26 6.64 16.30 13.55
C TYR A 26 7.76 15.68 12.71
N ASN A 27 8.00 14.38 12.84
CA ASN A 27 9.01 13.71 12.04
C ASN A 27 8.40 13.45 10.65
N VAL A 28 7.93 14.51 9.99
CA VAL A 28 7.23 14.46 8.70
C VAL A 28 8.16 13.88 7.63
N ARG A 29 9.48 14.08 7.79
CA ARG A 29 10.52 13.62 6.86
C ARG A 29 10.83 12.13 7.00
N HIS A 30 10.62 11.54 8.16
CA HIS A 30 10.91 10.13 8.44
C HIS A 30 9.77 9.50 9.25
N ARG A 31 8.62 9.33 8.59
CA ARG A 31 7.49 8.59 9.17
C ARG A 31 7.89 7.13 9.31
N GLY A 32 7.76 6.53 10.48
CA GLY A 32 7.99 5.10 10.64
C GLY A 32 6.89 4.22 10.04
N PRO A 33 6.91 2.91 10.31
CA PRO A 33 5.88 1.96 9.88
C PRO A 33 4.46 2.36 10.31
N LEU A 34 3.43 1.80 9.64
CA LEU A 34 2.02 1.98 10.01
C LEU A 34 1.41 0.63 10.38
N HIS A 35 1.00 0.46 11.63
CA HIS A 35 0.40 -0.78 12.13
C HIS A 35 -1.08 -0.96 11.79
N ARG A 36 -1.76 0.10 11.32
CA ARG A 36 -3.15 0.01 10.88
C ARG A 36 -3.24 -0.78 9.56
N ALA A 37 -3.95 -1.90 9.57
CA ALA A 37 -4.29 -2.67 8.37
C ALA A 37 -5.09 -1.82 7.38
N HIS A 38 -4.58 -1.70 6.16
CA HIS A 38 -5.20 -0.87 5.13
C HIS A 38 -4.93 -1.40 3.71
N VAL A 39 -5.69 -0.85 2.76
CA VAL A 39 -5.32 -0.80 1.34
C VAL A 39 -5.24 0.67 0.96
N ASP A 40 -4.13 1.06 0.36
CA ASP A 40 -3.80 2.44 0.01
C ASP A 40 -4.87 3.17 -0.84
N GLN A 41 -5.62 2.43 -1.67
CA GLN A 41 -6.71 2.96 -2.47
C GLN A 41 -7.98 2.14 -2.26
N SER A 42 -9.09 2.84 -2.07
CA SER A 42 -10.40 2.26 -2.36
C SER A 42 -10.62 2.12 -3.86
N TYR A 43 -11.71 1.49 -4.28
CA TYR A 43 -12.06 1.44 -5.71
C TYR A 43 -12.26 2.84 -6.30
N ALA A 44 -13.01 3.71 -5.62
CA ALA A 44 -13.16 5.10 -6.02
C ALA A 44 -11.84 5.88 -5.89
N GLY A 45 -11.06 5.61 -4.84
CA GLY A 45 -9.76 6.23 -4.61
C GLY A 45 -8.75 5.90 -5.70
N ALA A 46 -8.78 4.69 -6.27
CA ALA A 46 -7.93 4.30 -7.37
C ALA A 46 -8.21 5.14 -8.62
N GLU A 47 -9.48 5.36 -8.96
CA GLU A 47 -9.85 6.21 -10.09
C GLU A 47 -9.41 7.67 -9.89
N MET A 48 -9.55 8.20 -8.66
CA MET A 48 -9.04 9.52 -8.31
C MET A 48 -7.52 9.62 -8.52
N VAL A 49 -6.78 8.56 -8.17
CA VAL A 49 -5.33 8.48 -8.41
C VAL A 49 -5.04 8.49 -9.91
N LEU A 50 -5.67 7.61 -10.70
CA LEU A 50 -5.44 7.53 -12.15
C LEU A 50 -5.66 8.89 -12.81
N ARG A 51 -6.84 9.50 -12.61
CA ARG A 51 -7.19 10.80 -13.21
C ARG A 51 -6.22 11.92 -12.86
N LYS A 52 -5.65 11.88 -11.65
CA LYS A 52 -4.72 12.91 -11.17
C LYS A 52 -3.27 12.66 -11.58
N LYS A 53 -2.87 11.41 -11.73
CA LYS A 53 -1.46 11.01 -11.79
C LYS A 53 -0.99 10.56 -13.18
N VAL A 54 -1.91 10.24 -14.08
CA VAL A 54 -1.55 10.10 -15.50
C VAL A 54 -1.08 11.48 -16.01
N PRO A 55 0.13 11.60 -16.61
CA PRO A 55 0.68 12.90 -17.03
C PRO A 55 -0.14 13.61 -18.11
N ASP A 56 -0.74 12.84 -19.02
CA ASP A 56 -1.56 13.34 -20.13
C ASP A 56 -3.04 13.04 -19.85
N ALA A 57 -3.81 14.10 -19.57
CA ALA A 57 -5.21 13.99 -19.21
C ALA A 57 -6.08 13.41 -20.34
N ASP A 58 -5.69 13.62 -21.60
CA ASP A 58 -6.46 13.13 -22.76
C ASP A 58 -6.40 11.60 -22.87
N GLN A 59 -5.36 10.97 -22.30
CA GLN A 59 -5.19 9.52 -22.31
C GLN A 59 -6.02 8.82 -21.23
N VAL A 60 -6.47 9.53 -20.19
CA VAL A 60 -7.20 8.96 -19.04
C VAL A 60 -8.40 8.15 -19.50
N GLY A 61 -9.21 8.70 -20.40
CA GLY A 61 -10.41 8.04 -20.91
C GLY A 61 -10.09 6.68 -21.53
N GLY A 62 -9.11 6.63 -22.45
CA GLY A 62 -8.70 5.40 -23.12
C GLY A 62 -8.02 4.39 -22.18
N LEU A 63 -7.23 4.86 -21.21
CA LEU A 63 -6.57 4.01 -20.23
C LEU A 63 -7.55 3.34 -19.26
N MET A 64 -8.63 4.03 -18.89
CA MET A 64 -9.67 3.47 -18.01
C MET A 64 -10.53 2.40 -18.69
N GLN A 65 -10.55 2.33 -20.03
CA GLN A 65 -11.27 1.29 -20.78
C GLN A 65 -10.49 -0.03 -20.89
N ARG A 66 -9.21 -0.02 -20.52
CA ARG A 66 -8.35 -1.22 -20.53
C ARG A 66 -8.20 -1.77 -19.12
N ARG A 67 -7.61 -2.96 -18.99
CA ARG A 67 -7.22 -3.43 -17.66
C ARG A 67 -6.11 -2.54 -17.12
N TRP A 68 -6.27 -2.08 -15.89
CA TRP A 68 -5.29 -1.25 -15.20
C TRP A 68 -5.29 -1.53 -13.70
N GLY A 69 -4.21 -1.15 -13.03
CA GLY A 69 -3.99 -1.47 -11.64
C GLY A 69 -3.11 -0.43 -10.95
N ILE A 70 -3.05 -0.54 -9.62
CA ILE A 70 -2.07 0.15 -8.80
C ILE A 70 -1.26 -0.90 -8.05
N VAL A 71 0.05 -0.87 -8.25
CA VAL A 71 1.01 -1.74 -7.57
C VAL A 71 2.03 -0.88 -6.86
N ASN A 72 2.27 -1.19 -5.59
CA ASN A 72 3.39 -0.64 -4.84
C ASN A 72 4.57 -1.60 -4.93
N ILE A 73 5.73 -1.06 -5.25
CA ILE A 73 7.01 -1.75 -5.18
C ILE A 73 7.60 -1.41 -3.81
N TRP A 74 7.61 -2.36 -2.90
CA TRP A 74 8.12 -2.19 -1.55
C TRP A 74 9.45 -2.92 -1.38
N ARG A 75 10.44 -2.20 -0.85
CA ARG A 75 11.80 -2.70 -0.70
C ARG A 75 12.40 -2.27 0.64
N PRO A 76 13.00 -3.20 1.41
CA PRO A 76 13.84 -2.83 2.55
C PRO A 76 15.10 -2.07 2.12
N ILE A 77 15.51 -1.08 2.90
CA ILE A 77 16.81 -0.41 2.74
C ILE A 77 17.90 -1.18 3.49
N LYS A 78 17.52 -1.79 4.62
CA LYS A 78 18.33 -2.68 5.47
C LYS A 78 17.53 -3.96 5.78
N PRO A 79 18.17 -5.04 6.25
CA PRO A 79 17.47 -6.21 6.75
C PRO A 79 16.37 -5.84 7.75
N VAL A 80 15.19 -6.44 7.60
CA VAL A 80 14.01 -6.10 8.41
C VAL A 80 13.95 -6.98 9.64
N HIS A 81 14.22 -6.41 10.81
CA HIS A 81 14.08 -7.11 12.10
C HIS A 81 12.79 -6.68 12.81
N LYS A 82 12.64 -5.37 13.02
CA LYS A 82 11.47 -4.80 13.67
C LYS A 82 10.39 -4.42 12.67
N ASP A 83 9.13 -4.51 13.08
CA ASP A 83 7.97 -4.04 12.33
C ASP A 83 7.89 -4.56 10.87
N PRO A 84 8.02 -5.88 10.59
CA PRO A 84 7.98 -6.38 9.23
C PRO A 84 6.70 -6.00 8.48
N LEU A 85 6.80 -5.89 7.15
CA LEU A 85 5.63 -5.66 6.30
C LEU A 85 4.84 -6.98 6.21
N ALA A 86 3.64 -6.98 6.79
CA ALA A 86 2.68 -8.06 6.63
C ALA A 86 1.72 -7.78 5.48
N LEU A 87 1.38 -8.84 4.76
CA LEU A 87 0.38 -8.89 3.70
C LEU A 87 -0.71 -9.89 4.09
N CYS A 88 -1.96 -9.50 3.90
CA CYS A 88 -3.09 -10.40 4.09
C CYS A 88 -3.43 -11.11 2.78
N ASP A 89 -3.72 -12.42 2.87
CA ASP A 89 -4.23 -13.21 1.76
C ASP A 89 -5.60 -12.67 1.34
N ALA A 90 -5.65 -12.09 0.13
CA ALA A 90 -6.85 -11.47 -0.41
C ALA A 90 -8.07 -12.40 -0.45
N ARG A 91 -7.86 -13.72 -0.55
CA ARG A 91 -8.94 -14.73 -0.54
C ARG A 91 -9.64 -14.85 0.81
N THR A 92 -8.98 -14.39 1.87
CA THR A 92 -9.52 -14.41 3.24
C THR A 92 -10.18 -13.10 3.63
N VAL A 93 -10.16 -12.08 2.76
CA VAL A 93 -10.68 -10.74 3.05
C VAL A 93 -11.83 -10.40 2.12
N SER A 94 -13.04 -10.43 2.67
CA SER A 94 -14.27 -10.09 1.93
C SER A 94 -14.47 -8.57 1.82
N ASP A 95 -15.20 -8.10 0.80
CA ASP A 95 -15.52 -6.67 0.64
C ASP A 95 -16.27 -6.09 1.83
N VAL A 96 -17.07 -6.88 2.56
CA VAL A 96 -17.80 -6.42 3.76
C VAL A 96 -16.88 -6.08 4.94
N ASP A 97 -15.63 -6.56 4.89
CA ASP A 97 -14.59 -6.26 5.88
C ASP A 97 -13.88 -4.94 5.59
N LEU A 98 -14.16 -4.33 4.45
CA LEU A 98 -13.48 -3.11 4.02
C LEU A 98 -14.37 -1.90 4.27
N VAL A 99 -13.82 -0.97 5.03
CA VAL A 99 -14.47 0.29 5.39
C VAL A 99 -13.78 1.42 4.65
N PRO A 100 -14.49 2.20 3.82
CA PRO A 100 -13.87 3.29 3.08
C PRO A 100 -13.51 4.40 4.05
N GLY A 101 -12.25 4.81 4.05
CA GLY A 101 -11.74 5.95 4.80
C GLY A 101 -11.38 7.07 3.83
N SER A 102 -12.01 8.23 3.98
CA SER A 102 -11.68 9.43 3.19
C SER A 102 -10.85 10.42 3.99
N ILE A 103 -9.80 10.94 3.37
CA ILE A 103 -9.03 12.09 3.85
C ILE A 103 -9.33 13.26 2.92
N ILE A 104 -9.83 14.36 3.49
CA ILE A 104 -10.03 15.62 2.78
C ILE A 104 -8.91 16.56 3.22
N LEU A 105 -8.02 16.91 2.29
CA LEU A 105 -6.94 17.85 2.55
C LEU A 105 -7.48 19.28 2.52
N GLN A 106 -6.80 20.22 3.17
CA GLN A 106 -7.17 21.65 3.17
C GLN A 106 -7.32 22.23 1.75
N SER A 107 -6.56 21.70 0.78
CA SER A 107 -6.71 22.02 -0.65
C SER A 107 -8.06 21.62 -1.29
N GLY A 108 -8.97 20.99 -0.54
CA GLY A 108 -10.19 20.36 -1.07
C GLY A 108 -9.95 18.98 -1.71
N GLN A 109 -8.70 18.57 -1.89
CA GLN A 109 -8.40 17.26 -2.47
C GLN A 109 -8.88 16.13 -1.55
N ARG A 110 -9.73 15.25 -2.10
CA ARG A 110 -10.12 13.97 -1.49
C ARG A 110 -9.14 12.86 -1.88
N ARG A 111 -8.84 11.99 -0.91
CA ARG A 111 -8.18 10.70 -1.09
C ARG A 111 -9.01 9.65 -0.36
N GLU A 112 -9.11 8.45 -0.91
CA GLU A 112 -9.88 7.37 -0.30
C GLU A 112 -9.09 6.06 -0.28
N SER A 113 -9.07 5.42 0.89
CA SER A 113 -8.38 4.15 1.18
C SER A 113 -9.36 3.15 1.79
N TRP A 114 -9.01 1.87 1.81
CA TRP A 114 -9.73 0.89 2.64
C TRP A 114 -9.06 0.75 4.00
N THR A 115 -9.84 0.79 5.08
CA THR A 115 -9.45 0.21 6.38
C THR A 115 -10.06 -1.18 6.50
N VAL A 116 -9.39 -2.09 7.18
CA VAL A 116 -9.83 -3.49 7.29
C VAL A 116 -10.39 -3.78 8.68
N LYS A 117 -11.61 -4.32 8.76
CA LYS A 117 -12.20 -4.82 10.01
C LYS A 117 -11.42 -6.07 10.47
N PRO A 118 -11.12 -6.21 11.77
CA PRO A 118 -10.43 -7.39 12.26
C PRO A 118 -11.33 -8.62 12.16
N LYS A 119 -10.77 -9.73 11.68
CA LYS A 119 -11.42 -11.04 11.66
C LYS A 119 -10.41 -12.17 11.89
N PRO A 120 -10.76 -13.22 12.67
CA PRO A 120 -9.88 -14.37 12.88
C PRO A 120 -9.52 -15.15 11.61
N GLU A 121 -10.38 -15.09 10.58
CA GLU A 121 -10.18 -15.80 9.32
C GLU A 121 -9.12 -15.15 8.41
N HIS A 122 -8.79 -13.88 8.66
CA HIS A 122 -7.79 -13.14 7.89
C HIS A 122 -6.41 -13.77 8.09
N ARG A 123 -5.79 -14.23 7.01
CA ARG A 123 -4.47 -14.86 7.07
C ARG A 123 -3.39 -13.87 6.66
N TRP A 124 -2.56 -13.51 7.64
CA TRP A 124 -1.47 -12.57 7.48
C TRP A 124 -0.13 -13.29 7.37
N TYR A 125 0.73 -12.81 6.49
CA TYR A 125 2.05 -13.35 6.26
C TYR A 125 3.05 -12.20 6.15
N PHE A 126 4.25 -12.41 6.67
CA PHE A 126 5.39 -11.54 6.44
C PHE A 126 6.63 -12.38 6.17
N LYS A 127 7.62 -11.78 5.54
CA LYS A 127 8.92 -12.41 5.32
C LYS A 127 9.82 -12.10 6.51
N TYR A 128 10.20 -13.13 7.27
CA TYR A 128 11.15 -13.00 8.37
C TYR A 128 12.52 -12.55 7.83
N GLN A 129 13.12 -11.55 8.49
CA GLN A 129 14.43 -10.98 8.12
C GLN A 129 14.53 -10.62 6.64
N GLN A 130 13.50 -9.97 6.09
CA GLN A 130 13.47 -9.62 4.68
C GLN A 130 14.69 -8.76 4.30
N GLN A 131 15.42 -9.17 3.27
CA GLN A 131 16.67 -8.55 2.84
C GLN A 131 16.45 -7.43 1.81
N PRO A 132 17.40 -6.48 1.65
CA PRO A 132 17.25 -5.35 0.72
C PRO A 132 17.11 -5.73 -0.77
N ASP A 133 17.49 -6.93 -1.16
CA ASP A 133 17.32 -7.50 -2.51
C ASP A 133 15.99 -8.26 -2.69
N GLU A 134 15.26 -8.53 -1.59
CA GLU A 134 13.94 -9.16 -1.61
C GLU A 134 12.85 -8.09 -1.77
N VAL A 135 12.45 -7.82 -3.00
CA VAL A 135 11.39 -6.84 -3.32
C VAL A 135 10.01 -7.49 -3.27
N VAL A 136 9.05 -6.78 -2.66
CA VAL A 136 7.64 -7.17 -2.61
C VAL A 136 6.82 -6.27 -3.51
N LEU A 137 5.96 -6.86 -4.34
CA LEU A 137 4.94 -6.15 -5.07
C LEU A 137 3.61 -6.27 -4.34
N ILE A 138 3.08 -5.14 -3.89
CA ILE A 138 1.78 -5.06 -3.23
C ILE A 138 0.76 -4.60 -4.26
N LYS A 139 -0.21 -5.44 -4.56
CA LYS A 139 -1.33 -5.02 -5.39
C LYS A 139 -2.31 -4.22 -4.53
N CYS A 140 -2.46 -2.93 -4.84
CA CYS A 140 -3.40 -2.05 -4.14
C CYS A 140 -4.74 -1.96 -4.88
N PHE A 141 -4.73 -2.11 -6.20
CA PHE A 141 -5.92 -2.10 -7.05
C PHE A 141 -5.70 -2.91 -8.34
N ASP A 142 -6.75 -3.57 -8.82
CA ASP A 142 -6.87 -4.15 -10.16
C ASP A 142 -8.29 -3.91 -10.66
N SER A 143 -8.40 -3.40 -11.90
CA SER A 143 -9.69 -3.13 -12.54
C SER A 143 -10.38 -4.42 -12.98
N ASP A 144 -9.63 -5.50 -13.16
CA ASP A 144 -10.19 -6.82 -13.43
C ASP A 144 -10.97 -7.31 -12.21
N ASN A 145 -12.29 -7.47 -12.38
CA ASN A 145 -13.22 -7.85 -11.33
C ASN A 145 -13.65 -9.32 -11.41
N SER A 146 -12.93 -10.13 -12.18
CA SER A 146 -13.21 -11.56 -12.26
C SER A 146 -13.04 -12.23 -10.89
N PRO A 147 -13.82 -13.28 -10.58
CA PRO A 147 -13.81 -13.91 -9.26
C PRO A 147 -12.45 -14.43 -8.80
N GLU A 148 -11.60 -14.85 -9.74
CA GLU A 148 -10.26 -15.36 -9.48
C GLU A 148 -9.21 -14.26 -9.25
N MET A 149 -9.54 -13.00 -9.56
CA MET A 149 -8.60 -11.90 -9.45
C MET A 149 -8.54 -11.34 -8.03
N ALA A 150 -7.39 -11.49 -7.38
CA ALA A 150 -7.08 -10.66 -6.22
C ALA A 150 -7.00 -9.20 -6.69
N ARG A 151 -7.95 -8.36 -6.29
CA ARG A 151 -8.02 -6.95 -6.70
C ARG A 151 -7.19 -6.02 -5.80
N ARG A 152 -6.82 -6.49 -4.62
CA ARG A 152 -6.09 -5.73 -3.59
C ARG A 152 -5.53 -6.69 -2.55
N ALA A 153 -4.48 -6.27 -1.85
CA ALA A 153 -3.89 -6.97 -0.73
C ALA A 153 -3.77 -6.01 0.47
N PRO A 154 -4.56 -6.21 1.54
CA PRO A 154 -4.35 -5.48 2.78
C PRO A 154 -2.94 -5.67 3.31
N HIS A 155 -2.38 -4.60 3.87
CA HIS A 155 -1.04 -4.61 4.41
C HIS A 155 -0.91 -3.67 5.61
N CYS A 156 0.05 -3.97 6.46
CA CYS A 156 0.48 -3.14 7.57
C CYS A 156 1.87 -3.56 8.02
N ALA A 157 2.47 -2.76 8.90
CA ALA A 157 3.50 -3.27 9.79
C ALA A 157 2.85 -4.13 10.88
N VAL A 158 3.55 -5.15 11.34
CA VAL A 158 3.16 -5.96 12.50
C VAL A 158 4.29 -5.98 13.51
N GLU A 159 3.97 -6.02 14.79
CA GLU A 159 5.00 -6.19 15.83
C GLU A 159 5.41 -7.67 15.91
N ASP A 160 6.72 -7.93 15.80
CA ASP A 160 7.31 -9.23 16.08
C ASP A 160 7.73 -9.26 17.56
N PRO A 161 7.12 -10.12 18.42
CA PRO A 161 7.48 -10.22 19.83
C PRO A 161 8.96 -10.51 20.08
N ASP A 162 9.61 -11.22 19.16
CA ASP A 162 11.01 -11.64 19.31
C ASP A 162 12.01 -10.56 18.84
N ALA A 163 11.52 -9.48 18.21
CA ALA A 163 12.35 -8.42 17.63
C ALA A 163 11.97 -7.01 18.11
N LYS A 164 11.32 -6.88 19.27
CA LYS A 164 10.88 -5.60 19.85
C LYS A 164 12.00 -4.59 20.08
N GLU A 165 13.17 -5.06 20.49
CA GLU A 165 14.36 -4.23 20.73
C GLU A 165 15.26 -4.08 19.49
N GLY A 166 14.81 -4.58 18.33
CA GLY A 166 15.54 -4.48 17.07
C GLY A 166 15.63 -3.05 16.53
N GLU A 167 16.55 -2.84 15.59
CA GLU A 167 16.66 -1.56 14.88
C GLU A 167 15.37 -1.22 14.13
N TRP A 168 15.06 0.08 14.08
CA TRP A 168 13.92 0.57 13.32
C TRP A 168 14.01 0.20 11.85
N ARG A 169 12.93 -0.35 11.31
CA ARG A 169 12.82 -0.66 9.90
C ARG A 169 13.06 0.57 9.03
N GLU A 170 13.90 0.41 8.01
CA GLU A 170 14.07 1.37 6.93
C GLU A 170 13.58 0.75 5.61
N SER A 171 12.64 1.41 4.94
CA SER A 171 12.07 0.91 3.70
C SER A 171 11.71 2.02 2.73
N VAL A 172 11.67 1.69 1.45
CA VAL A 172 11.15 2.54 0.39
C VAL A 172 9.99 1.85 -0.31
N GLU A 173 8.98 2.63 -0.66
CA GLU A 173 7.85 2.22 -1.47
C GLU A 173 7.74 3.14 -2.68
N VAL A 174 7.63 2.57 -3.88
CA VAL A 174 7.32 3.30 -5.12
C VAL A 174 5.95 2.87 -5.61
N ARG A 175 5.05 3.82 -5.87
CA ARG A 175 3.68 3.55 -6.28
C ARG A 175 3.54 3.74 -7.78
N CYS A 176 2.99 2.72 -8.43
CA CYS A 176 2.91 2.65 -9.88
C CYS A 176 1.48 2.41 -10.33
N LEU A 177 1.04 3.20 -11.32
CA LEU A 177 -0.07 2.82 -12.19
C LEU A 177 0.47 1.84 -13.23
N VAL A 178 -0.23 0.73 -13.45
CA VAL A 178 0.13 -0.30 -14.42
C VAL A 178 -1.04 -0.54 -15.36
N PHE A 179 -0.75 -0.73 -16.64
CA PHE A 179 -1.77 -0.95 -17.69
C PHE A 179 -1.38 -2.16 -18.52
N TRP A 180 -2.38 -2.95 -18.90
CA TRP A 180 -2.24 -4.11 -19.77
C TRP A 180 -2.83 -3.78 -21.15
#